data_AF-A0A2S2P9Z1-F1
#
_entry.id   AF-A0A2S2P9Z1-F1
#
_cell.length_a   1.000
_cell.length_b   1.000
_cell.length_c   1.000
_cell.angle_alpha   90.00
_cell.angle_beta   90.00
_cell.angle_gamma   90.00
#
_symmetry.space_group_name_H-M   'P 1'
#
loop_
_entity.id
_entity.type
_entity.pdbx_description
1 polymer ?
#
loop_
_entity_poly.entity_id
_entity_poly.type
_entity_poly.pdbx_seq_one_letter_code
_entity_poly.pdbx_strand_id
1 'polypeptide(L)'
;MPSSCRPVSEGGLGFDYRLGMAIPDMWIKLLKEVQDDDWNMGNIVHTLTNRRWMEKTVAYAESHDQALVGDKTVAFWLMDKEMYTHMSVTSDPSLIIDRGIALHKMIRLITHSLGGEAYLNFIGNEFGHPEWLDFPRDGNNSSYHYARRQWNLVDDELLKYKFLNNFDKSMNRLENKYGWLNENPVSILML
;
A
#
# COMPACT_ATOMS: atom_id res chain seq x y z
N MET A 1 18.55 8.96 -7.84
CA MET A 1 19.63 9.51 -8.69
C MET A 1 19.09 9.64 -10.12
N PRO A 2 19.37 10.74 -10.85
CA PRO A 2 18.99 10.86 -12.26
C PRO A 2 19.68 9.77 -13.11
N SER A 3 19.09 9.41 -14.26
CA SER A 3 19.62 8.44 -15.23
C SER A 3 19.87 7.03 -14.71
N SER A 4 19.46 6.70 -13.48
CA SER A 4 19.59 5.35 -12.94
C SER A 4 18.81 4.33 -13.76
N CYS A 5 17.65 4.74 -14.29
CA CYS A 5 16.81 3.88 -15.11
C CYS A 5 16.88 4.21 -16.61
N ARG A 6 18.04 4.68 -17.08
CA ARG A 6 18.32 4.92 -18.51
C ARG A 6 19.35 3.91 -19.03
N PRO A 7 19.33 3.58 -20.33
CA PRO A 7 20.30 2.67 -20.93
C PRO A 7 21.75 3.11 -20.72
N VAL A 8 22.67 2.14 -20.59
CA VAL A 8 24.12 2.40 -20.48
C VAL A 8 24.64 3.15 -21.70
N SER A 9 24.09 2.89 -22.89
CA SER A 9 24.44 3.60 -24.13
C SER A 9 24.11 5.10 -24.10
N GLU A 10 23.21 5.54 -23.21
CA GLU A 10 22.88 6.95 -22.98
C GLU A 10 23.64 7.54 -21.79
N GLY A 11 24.58 6.80 -21.18
CA GLY A 11 25.28 7.19 -19.96
C GLY A 11 24.46 6.96 -18.67
N GLY A 12 23.40 6.16 -18.73
CA GLY A 12 22.64 5.72 -17.56
C GLY A 12 23.25 4.52 -16.84
N LEU A 13 22.67 4.13 -15.70
CA LEU A 13 23.13 2.97 -14.93
C LEU A 13 22.57 1.63 -15.43
N GLY A 14 21.54 1.65 -16.30
CA GLY A 14 20.99 0.46 -16.93
C GLY A 14 19.95 -0.32 -16.11
N PHE A 15 19.43 0.23 -15.00
CA PHE A 15 18.30 -0.40 -14.31
C PHE A 15 17.00 -0.22 -15.10
N ASP A 16 16.10 -1.20 -15.08
CA ASP A 16 14.80 -1.07 -15.77
C ASP A 16 13.80 -0.22 -14.96
N TYR A 17 13.85 -0.35 -13.63
CA TYR A 17 12.90 0.28 -12.71
C TYR A 17 13.59 0.83 -11.47
N ARG A 18 12.93 1.80 -10.83
CA ARG A 18 13.25 2.32 -9.50
C ARG A 18 12.03 2.27 -8.57
N LEU A 19 12.26 2.27 -7.28
CA LEU A 19 11.20 2.32 -6.27
C LEU A 19 10.68 3.75 -6.07
N GLY A 20 9.35 3.91 -6.02
CA GLY A 20 8.64 5.15 -5.69
C GLY A 20 8.62 5.45 -4.20
N MET A 21 9.79 5.54 -3.57
CA MET A 21 9.94 5.58 -2.10
C MET A 21 9.24 6.76 -1.42
N ALA A 22 9.00 7.88 -2.13
CA ALA A 22 8.27 9.02 -1.57
C ALA A 22 6.76 8.77 -1.36
N ILE A 23 6.20 7.73 -2.01
CA ILE A 23 4.77 7.44 -1.96
C ILE A 23 4.35 6.92 -0.57
N PRO A 24 5.02 5.89 0.01
CA PRO A 24 4.75 5.48 1.39
C PRO A 24 4.93 6.60 2.42
N ASP A 25 6.01 7.39 2.29
CA ASP A 25 6.30 8.49 3.23
C ASP A 25 5.17 9.53 3.26
N MET A 26 4.60 9.84 2.10
CA MET A 26 3.44 10.73 2.00
C MET A 26 2.22 10.13 2.72
N TRP A 27 1.89 8.86 2.49
CA TRP A 27 0.74 8.24 3.12
C TRP A 27 0.88 8.17 4.64
N ILE A 28 2.06 7.78 5.14
CA ILE A 28 2.35 7.75 6.57
C ILE A 28 2.22 9.14 7.17
N LYS A 29 2.78 10.17 6.52
CA LYS A 29 2.67 11.55 6.99
C LYS A 29 1.21 12.01 7.08
N LEU A 30 0.41 11.75 6.04
CA LEU A 30 -1.01 12.09 6.04
C LEU A 30 -1.75 11.38 7.17
N LEU A 31 -1.56 10.07 7.32
CA LEU A 31 -2.25 9.27 8.33
C LEU A 31 -1.82 9.59 9.77
N LYS A 32 -0.59 10.07 9.97
CA LYS A 32 -0.03 10.38 11.27
C LYS A 32 -0.29 11.82 11.72
N GLU A 33 -0.26 12.77 10.79
CA GLU A 33 -0.14 14.20 11.12
C GLU A 33 -1.32 15.05 10.63
N VAL A 34 -2.18 14.54 9.73
CA VAL A 34 -3.18 15.37 9.03
C VAL A 34 -4.57 14.76 9.16
N GLN A 35 -5.56 15.57 9.55
CA GLN A 35 -6.96 15.13 9.54
C GLN A 35 -7.48 14.98 8.11
N ASP A 36 -8.42 14.08 7.89
CA ASP A 36 -8.91 13.74 6.54
C ASP A 36 -9.40 14.95 5.74
N ASP A 37 -10.13 15.87 6.39
CA ASP A 37 -10.67 17.07 5.76
C ASP A 37 -9.56 18.06 5.31
N ASP A 38 -8.37 17.93 5.88
CA ASP A 38 -7.19 18.75 5.57
C ASP A 38 -6.26 18.09 4.54
N TRP A 39 -6.64 16.94 3.97
CA TRP A 39 -5.83 16.28 2.96
C TRP A 39 -5.77 17.12 1.67
N ASN A 40 -4.56 17.56 1.32
CA ASN A 40 -4.34 18.31 0.10
C ASN A 40 -4.28 17.36 -1.12
N MET A 41 -5.39 17.26 -1.85
CA MET A 41 -5.49 16.41 -3.04
C MET A 41 -4.44 16.75 -4.12
N GLY A 42 -4.10 18.03 -4.27
CA GLY A 42 -3.07 18.48 -5.21
C GLY A 42 -1.68 17.93 -4.85
N ASN A 43 -1.34 17.91 -3.56
CA ASN A 43 -0.09 17.34 -3.07
C ASN A 43 -0.06 15.81 -3.25
N ILE A 44 -1.19 15.12 -3.04
CA ILE A 44 -1.31 13.68 -3.26
C ILE A 44 -1.05 13.35 -4.73
N VAL A 45 -1.78 13.99 -5.64
CA VAL A 45 -1.60 13.80 -7.08
C VAL A 45 -0.18 14.14 -7.49
N HIS A 46 0.33 15.30 -7.05
CA HIS A 46 1.70 15.72 -7.35
C HIS A 46 2.73 14.66 -6.93
N THR A 47 2.63 14.11 -5.73
CA THR A 47 3.59 13.12 -5.24
C THR A 47 3.53 11.82 -6.04
N LEU A 48 2.31 11.36 -6.38
CA LEU A 48 2.11 10.15 -7.19
C LEU A 48 2.63 10.32 -8.63
N THR A 49 2.50 11.51 -9.20
CA THR A 49 2.86 11.77 -10.60
C THR A 49 4.23 12.43 -10.80
N ASN A 50 4.90 12.89 -9.74
CA ASN A 50 6.21 13.57 -9.81
C ASN A 50 7.33 12.56 -10.07
N ARG A 51 7.37 12.08 -11.32
CA ARG A 51 8.28 11.03 -11.78
C ARG A 51 8.96 11.49 -13.07
N ARG A 52 10.18 10.99 -13.31
CA ARG A 52 10.96 11.40 -14.48
C ARG A 52 10.45 10.67 -15.71
N TRP A 53 10.16 11.43 -16.77
CA TRP A 53 9.81 10.86 -18.06
C TRP A 53 10.87 9.84 -18.50
N MET A 54 10.42 8.68 -18.97
CA MET A 54 11.26 7.57 -19.45
C MET A 54 12.16 6.90 -18.39
N GLU A 55 11.87 7.06 -17.11
CA GLU A 55 12.47 6.30 -16.01
C GLU A 55 11.35 5.59 -15.22
N LYS A 56 11.17 4.28 -15.46
CA LYS A 56 10.03 3.54 -14.91
C LYS A 56 10.09 3.42 -13.39
N THR A 57 8.94 3.53 -12.73
CA THR A 57 8.82 3.53 -11.28
C THR A 57 7.87 2.42 -10.82
N VAL A 58 8.28 1.66 -9.81
CA VAL A 58 7.44 0.71 -9.07
C VAL A 58 6.80 1.46 -7.90
N ALA A 59 5.48 1.59 -7.95
CA ALA A 59 4.66 2.21 -6.91
C ALA A 59 4.21 1.19 -5.87
N TYR A 60 4.11 1.64 -4.62
CA TYR A 60 3.58 0.85 -3.52
C TYR A 60 3.12 1.81 -2.42
N ALA A 61 2.00 1.50 -1.77
CA ALA A 61 1.41 2.37 -0.76
C ALA A 61 2.14 2.29 0.60
N GLU A 62 2.72 1.13 0.89
CA GLU A 62 3.48 0.82 2.09
C GLU A 62 4.49 -0.29 1.78
N SER A 63 5.60 -0.34 2.52
CA SER A 63 6.69 -1.29 2.31
C SER A 63 6.75 -2.34 3.40
N HIS A 64 7.75 -3.22 3.31
CA HIS A 64 8.06 -4.18 4.35
C HIS A 64 8.57 -3.52 5.64
N ASP A 65 9.22 -2.36 5.56
CA ASP A 65 9.74 -1.64 6.73
C ASP A 65 8.59 -1.16 7.64
N GLN A 66 7.50 -0.64 7.06
CA GLN A 66 6.30 -0.24 7.82
C GLN A 66 5.58 -1.42 8.49
N ALA A 67 5.82 -2.65 8.01
CA ALA A 67 5.25 -3.84 8.62
C ALA A 67 6.07 -4.34 9.81
N LEU A 68 7.30 -3.85 10.04
CA LEU A 68 8.15 -4.28 11.13
C LEU A 68 7.74 -3.67 12.48
N VAL A 69 8.15 -4.33 13.56
CA VAL A 69 7.99 -3.80 14.92
C VAL A 69 8.57 -2.39 15.04
N GLY A 70 7.77 -1.47 15.60
CA GLY A 70 8.16 -0.07 15.78
C GLY A 70 7.59 0.88 14.72
N ASP A 71 6.94 0.37 13.69
CA ASP A 71 6.14 1.15 12.75
C ASP A 71 4.71 0.58 12.63
N LYS A 72 3.86 1.21 11.82
CA LYS A 72 2.47 0.80 11.59
C LYS A 72 2.18 0.66 10.09
N THR A 73 1.51 -0.43 9.74
CA THR A 73 0.92 -0.62 8.42
C THR A 73 -0.18 0.42 8.16
N VAL A 74 -0.54 0.64 6.89
CA VAL A 74 -1.68 1.52 6.53
C VAL A 74 -2.96 1.04 7.20
N ALA A 75 -3.20 -0.28 7.25
CA ALA A 75 -4.34 -0.85 7.95
C ALA A 75 -4.34 -0.47 9.45
N PHE A 76 -3.19 -0.56 10.11
CA PHE A 76 -3.09 -0.27 11.54
C PHE A 76 -3.12 1.23 11.84
N TRP A 77 -2.63 2.10 10.95
CA TRP A 77 -2.86 3.54 11.04
C TRP A 77 -4.35 3.91 10.94
N LEU A 78 -5.09 3.21 10.09
CA LEU A 78 -6.49 3.52 9.81
C LEU A 78 -7.47 2.99 10.88
N MET A 79 -7.18 1.83 11.44
CA MET A 79 -8.13 1.08 12.28
C MET A 79 -7.62 0.79 13.69
N ASP A 80 -6.30 0.84 13.91
CA ASP A 80 -5.61 0.64 15.19
C ASP A 80 -6.20 -0.55 15.99
N LYS A 81 -6.45 -0.39 17.30
CA LYS A 81 -6.96 -1.45 18.15
C LYS A 81 -8.37 -1.94 17.79
N GLU A 82 -9.17 -1.18 17.03
CA GLU A 82 -10.51 -1.62 16.66
C GLU A 82 -10.51 -2.79 15.69
N MET A 83 -9.38 -3.04 15.01
CA MET A 83 -9.19 -4.23 14.17
C MET A 83 -9.42 -5.53 14.95
N TYR A 84 -9.13 -5.54 16.25
CA TYR A 84 -9.25 -6.74 17.09
C TYR A 84 -10.68 -7.03 17.54
N THR A 85 -11.60 -6.07 17.45
CA THR A 85 -12.96 -6.19 18.00
C THR A 85 -14.06 -6.03 16.96
N HIS A 86 -13.85 -5.25 15.90
CA HIS A 86 -14.88 -4.88 14.93
C HIS A 86 -14.62 -5.39 13.50
N MET A 87 -13.63 -6.29 13.32
CA MET A 87 -13.37 -6.96 12.04
C MET A 87 -14.24 -8.19 11.80
N SER A 88 -15.15 -8.55 12.71
CA SER A 88 -16.20 -9.55 12.45
C SER A 88 -17.35 -8.93 11.65
N VAL A 89 -17.94 -9.68 10.73
CA VAL A 89 -19.18 -9.27 10.03
C VAL A 89 -20.40 -9.24 10.95
N THR A 90 -20.30 -9.87 12.13
CA THR A 90 -21.36 -9.91 13.14
C THR A 90 -21.12 -8.97 14.33
N SER A 91 -20.00 -8.23 14.35
CA SER A 91 -19.77 -7.23 15.39
C SER A 91 -20.72 -6.05 15.21
N ASP A 92 -20.87 -5.25 16.26
CA ASP A 92 -21.52 -3.95 16.13
C ASP A 92 -20.81 -3.08 15.06
N PRO A 93 -21.54 -2.15 14.41
CA PRO A 93 -20.95 -1.23 13.44
C PRO A 93 -19.89 -0.34 14.10
N SER A 94 -18.77 -0.10 13.39
CA SER A 94 -17.76 0.87 13.79
C SER A 94 -17.42 1.76 12.60
N LEU A 95 -17.61 3.07 12.79
CA LEU A 95 -17.25 4.08 11.79
C LEU A 95 -15.74 4.10 11.51
N ILE A 96 -14.91 3.70 12.49
CA ILE A 96 -13.45 3.61 12.34
C ILE A 96 -13.09 2.46 11.39
N ILE A 97 -13.73 1.29 11.55
CA ILE A 97 -13.52 0.16 10.63
C ILE A 97 -14.08 0.46 9.24
N ASP A 98 -15.26 1.05 9.14
CA ASP A 98 -15.86 1.37 7.84
C ASP A 98 -14.99 2.38 7.06
N ARG A 99 -14.53 3.44 7.75
CA ARG A 99 -13.55 4.39 7.22
C ARG A 99 -12.25 3.69 6.83
N GLY A 100 -11.70 2.86 7.70
CA GLY A 100 -10.41 2.20 7.47
C GLY A 100 -10.43 1.25 6.28
N ILE A 101 -11.49 0.45 6.13
CA ILE A 101 -11.66 -0.42 4.97
C ILE A 101 -11.79 0.40 3.68
N ALA A 102 -12.56 1.50 3.71
CA ALA A 102 -12.73 2.36 2.54
C ALA A 102 -11.42 3.03 2.12
N LEU A 103 -10.74 3.71 3.05
CA LEU A 103 -9.49 4.42 2.76
C LEU A 103 -8.36 3.47 2.38
N HIS A 104 -8.25 2.30 2.99
CA HIS A 104 -7.23 1.31 2.61
C HIS A 104 -7.36 0.90 1.14
N LYS A 105 -8.58 0.70 0.65
CA LYS A 105 -8.84 0.42 -0.78
C LYS A 105 -8.50 1.62 -1.65
N MET A 106 -8.91 2.82 -1.25
CA MET A 106 -8.69 4.05 -2.03
C MET A 106 -7.20 4.40 -2.17
N ILE A 107 -6.45 4.38 -1.06
CA ILE A 107 -5.00 4.64 -1.03
C ILE A 107 -4.26 3.70 -1.97
N ARG A 108 -4.61 2.41 -1.95
CA ARG A 108 -3.98 1.42 -2.83
C ARG A 108 -4.37 1.60 -4.28
N LEU A 109 -5.65 1.84 -4.56
CA LEU A 109 -6.12 2.07 -5.93
C LEU A 109 -5.45 3.28 -6.56
N ILE A 110 -5.42 4.43 -5.87
CA ILE A 110 -4.83 5.65 -6.42
C ILE A 110 -3.31 5.53 -6.58
N THR A 111 -2.66 4.79 -5.68
CA THR A 111 -1.22 4.46 -5.82
C THR A 111 -0.99 3.55 -7.02
N HIS A 112 -1.83 2.54 -7.22
CA HIS A 112 -1.77 1.60 -8.33
C HIS A 112 -2.12 2.24 -9.69
N SER A 113 -2.94 3.30 -9.71
CA SER A 113 -3.36 3.95 -10.94
C SER A 113 -2.45 5.11 -11.35
N LEU A 114 -1.94 5.90 -10.40
CA LEU A 114 -1.16 7.12 -10.70
C LEU A 114 0.33 7.01 -10.38
N GLY A 115 0.71 6.09 -9.48
CA GLY A 115 2.01 6.12 -8.82
C GLY A 115 3.18 5.56 -9.63
N GLY A 116 2.95 4.79 -10.70
CA GLY A 116 3.99 3.96 -11.30
C GLY A 116 3.69 3.40 -12.68
N GLU A 117 4.72 2.79 -13.29
CA GLU A 117 4.62 1.85 -14.41
C GLU A 117 4.62 0.39 -13.93
N ALA A 118 4.60 0.19 -12.61
CA ALA A 118 4.49 -1.10 -11.95
C ALA A 118 3.93 -0.89 -10.54
N TYR A 119 3.32 -1.94 -9.97
CA TYR A 119 2.80 -1.95 -8.62
C TYR A 119 3.47 -3.06 -7.79
N LEU A 120 3.72 -2.77 -6.51
CA LEU A 120 4.29 -3.71 -5.55
C LEU A 120 3.41 -3.76 -4.31
N ASN A 121 3.26 -4.96 -3.74
CA ASN A 121 2.56 -5.20 -2.49
C ASN A 121 3.38 -6.14 -1.61
N PHE A 122 3.59 -5.76 -0.35
CA PHE A 122 4.24 -6.65 0.62
C PHE A 122 3.23 -7.63 1.21
N ILE A 123 3.64 -8.89 1.34
CA ILE A 123 2.80 -10.03 1.73
C ILE A 123 2.02 -9.74 3.02
N GLY A 124 0.69 -9.92 2.98
CA GLY A 124 -0.23 -9.63 4.08
C GLY A 124 -0.94 -8.27 3.96
N ASN A 125 -0.28 -7.26 3.38
CA ASN A 125 -0.87 -5.93 3.25
C ASN A 125 -2.03 -5.93 2.24
N GLU A 126 -2.10 -6.95 1.39
CA GLU A 126 -3.18 -7.09 0.42
C GLU A 126 -4.57 -7.22 1.06
N PHE A 127 -4.63 -7.79 2.26
CA PHE A 127 -5.86 -7.94 3.03
C PHE A 127 -5.86 -7.11 4.32
N GLY A 128 -4.90 -6.20 4.51
CA GLY A 128 -4.78 -5.38 5.72
C GLY A 128 -4.45 -6.24 6.94
N HIS A 129 -3.43 -7.10 6.85
CA HIS A 129 -2.96 -7.94 7.94
C HIS A 129 -2.77 -7.12 9.24
N PRO A 130 -3.34 -7.57 10.38
CA PRO A 130 -3.24 -6.86 11.66
C PRO A 130 -1.84 -7.00 12.28
N GLU A 131 -1.61 -6.41 13.45
CA GLU A 131 -0.36 -6.53 14.20
C GLU A 131 0.86 -6.02 13.38
N TRP A 132 2.04 -6.58 13.65
CA TRP A 132 3.31 -6.26 13.02
C TRP A 132 4.15 -7.54 12.84
N LEU A 133 5.23 -7.43 12.08
CA LEU A 133 6.25 -8.45 11.87
C LEU A 133 7.41 -8.19 12.84
N ASP A 134 7.75 -9.17 13.68
CA ASP A 134 8.95 -9.11 14.53
C ASP A 134 9.70 -10.44 14.41
N PHE A 135 11.00 -10.38 14.13
CA PHE A 135 11.86 -11.55 14.01
C PHE A 135 12.41 -11.97 15.38
N PRO A 136 12.73 -13.26 15.59
CA PRO A 136 13.39 -13.73 16.80
C PRO A 136 14.69 -12.96 17.08
N ARG A 137 14.78 -12.35 18.26
CA ARG A 137 15.94 -11.59 18.73
C ARG A 137 15.97 -11.56 20.26
N ASP A 138 17.09 -11.17 20.85
CA ASP A 138 17.24 -11.10 22.31
C ASP A 138 16.15 -10.24 22.96
N GLY A 139 15.79 -9.11 22.34
CA GLY A 139 14.76 -8.20 22.83
C GLY A 139 13.32 -8.74 22.82
N ASN A 140 13.07 -9.93 22.27
CA ASN A 140 11.77 -10.61 22.34
C ASN A 140 11.89 -12.08 22.76
N ASN A 141 12.98 -12.46 23.43
CA ASN A 141 13.26 -13.83 23.88
C ASN A 141 13.24 -14.86 22.73
N SER A 142 13.77 -14.50 21.56
CA SER A 142 13.77 -15.36 20.36
C SER A 142 12.38 -15.85 19.97
N SER A 143 11.36 -14.99 20.15
CA SER A 143 9.97 -15.32 19.85
C SER A 143 9.70 -15.36 18.36
N TYR A 144 8.98 -16.39 17.91
CA TYR A 144 8.46 -16.51 16.55
C TYR A 144 6.99 -16.07 16.44
N HIS A 145 6.39 -15.55 17.53
CA HIS A 145 4.96 -15.27 17.58
C HIS A 145 4.51 -14.27 16.49
N TYR A 146 5.32 -13.25 16.20
CA TYR A 146 5.06 -12.26 15.16
C TYR A 146 5.80 -12.55 13.84
N ALA A 147 6.64 -13.58 13.79
CA ALA A 147 7.38 -13.98 12.59
C ALA A 147 6.54 -14.89 11.67
N ARG A 148 5.28 -14.48 11.39
CA ARG A 148 4.28 -15.29 10.67
C ARG A 148 3.32 -14.42 9.85
N ARG A 149 2.50 -15.08 9.04
CA ARG A 149 1.31 -14.48 8.40
C ARG A 149 0.05 -15.26 8.75
N GLN A 150 -1.01 -14.54 9.11
CA GLN A 150 -2.27 -15.09 9.58
C GLN A 150 -3.25 -15.31 8.41
N TRP A 151 -2.94 -16.27 7.53
CA TRP A 151 -3.76 -16.54 6.33
C TRP A 151 -5.19 -16.97 6.65
N ASN A 152 -5.41 -17.57 7.82
CA ASN A 152 -6.75 -17.91 8.30
C ASN A 152 -7.68 -16.69 8.37
N LEU A 153 -7.16 -15.46 8.51
CA LEU A 153 -7.98 -14.24 8.59
C LEU A 153 -8.71 -13.93 7.28
N VAL A 154 -8.09 -14.21 6.13
CA VAL A 154 -8.68 -13.94 4.82
C VAL A 154 -9.61 -15.07 4.37
N ASP A 155 -9.38 -16.28 4.85
CA ASP A 155 -10.21 -17.46 4.54
C ASP A 155 -11.49 -17.54 5.41
N ASP A 156 -11.53 -16.83 6.54
CA ASP A 156 -12.69 -16.83 7.43
C ASP A 156 -13.81 -15.92 6.91
N GLU A 157 -14.93 -16.54 6.53
CA GLU A 157 -16.12 -15.85 6.03
C GLU A 157 -16.82 -14.98 7.10
N LEU A 158 -16.51 -15.14 8.38
CA LEU A 158 -17.02 -14.28 9.45
C LEU A 158 -16.17 -13.01 9.64
N LEU A 159 -15.03 -12.88 8.96
CA LEU A 159 -14.16 -11.71 9.06
C LEU A 159 -14.22 -10.81 7.83
N LYS A 160 -13.94 -9.51 8.05
CA LYS A 160 -13.97 -8.45 7.04
C LYS A 160 -12.71 -8.39 6.16
N TYR A 161 -11.62 -9.09 6.52
CA TYR A 161 -10.36 -9.09 5.74
C TYR A 161 -10.57 -9.54 4.28
N LYS A 162 -11.51 -10.46 4.05
CA LYS A 162 -11.92 -10.89 2.71
C LYS A 162 -12.37 -9.75 1.80
N PHE A 163 -12.91 -8.66 2.34
CA PHE A 163 -13.32 -7.51 1.53
C PHE A 163 -12.12 -6.76 0.95
N LEU A 164 -11.05 -6.60 1.74
CA LEU A 164 -9.80 -5.99 1.28
C LEU A 164 -9.10 -6.90 0.25
N ASN A 165 -9.03 -8.20 0.53
CA ASN A 165 -8.46 -9.18 -0.39
C ASN A 165 -9.20 -9.25 -1.73
N ASN A 166 -10.54 -9.28 -1.70
CA ASN A 166 -11.36 -9.32 -2.91
C ASN A 166 -11.23 -8.04 -3.74
N PHE A 167 -11.06 -6.90 -3.07
CA PHE A 167 -10.77 -5.65 -3.75
C PHE A 167 -9.40 -5.68 -4.44
N ASP A 168 -8.34 -6.10 -3.74
CA ASP A 168 -7.01 -6.20 -4.34
C ASP A 168 -6.97 -7.16 -5.54
N LYS A 169 -7.60 -8.33 -5.40
CA LYS A 169 -7.76 -9.28 -6.51
C LYS A 169 -8.47 -8.65 -7.70
N SER A 170 -9.51 -7.85 -7.44
CA SER A 170 -10.27 -7.17 -8.49
C SER A 170 -9.46 -6.04 -9.13
N MET A 171 -8.71 -5.26 -8.35
CA MET A 171 -7.82 -4.20 -8.80
C MET A 171 -6.76 -4.75 -9.78
N ASN A 172 -6.05 -5.81 -9.41
CA ASN A 172 -5.03 -6.44 -10.27
C ASN A 172 -5.64 -7.11 -11.51
N ARG A 173 -6.85 -7.69 -11.42
CA ARG A 173 -7.55 -8.23 -12.59
C ARG A 173 -7.99 -7.14 -13.56
N LEU A 174 -8.42 -6.00 -13.02
CA LEU A 174 -8.83 -4.85 -13.81
C LEU A 174 -7.62 -4.26 -14.53
N GLU A 175 -6.47 -4.17 -13.86
CA GLU A 175 -5.23 -3.74 -14.51
C GLU A 175 -4.79 -4.73 -15.59
N ASN A 176 -4.79 -6.04 -15.33
CA ASN A 176 -4.48 -7.03 -16.37
C ASN A 176 -5.40 -6.93 -17.61
N LYS A 177 -6.65 -6.47 -17.43
CA LYS A 177 -7.61 -6.31 -18.53
C LYS A 177 -7.36 -5.02 -19.32
N TYR A 178 -7.04 -3.91 -18.66
CA TYR A 178 -7.00 -2.58 -19.29
C TYR A 178 -5.59 -1.98 -19.42
N GLY A 179 -4.59 -2.54 -18.74
CA GLY A 179 -3.17 -2.26 -18.92
C GLY A 179 -2.70 -0.87 -18.52
N TRP A 180 -3.38 -0.17 -17.61
CA TRP A 180 -3.05 1.24 -17.32
C TRP A 180 -1.65 1.46 -16.75
N LEU A 181 -0.98 0.46 -16.16
CA LEU A 181 0.42 0.59 -15.72
C LEU A 181 1.41 0.64 -16.91
N ASN A 182 1.01 0.15 -18.09
CA ASN A 182 1.82 0.18 -19.30
C ASN A 182 1.48 1.37 -20.20
N GLU A 183 0.43 2.13 -19.86
CA GLU A 183 0.00 3.31 -20.60
C GLU A 183 0.89 4.52 -20.30
N ASN A 184 0.94 5.45 -21.25
CA ASN A 184 1.64 6.70 -21.05
C ASN A 184 0.91 7.51 -19.93
N PRO A 185 1.63 8.10 -18.95
CA PRO A 185 1.05 8.96 -17.92
C PRO A 185 0.04 10.00 -18.41
N VAL A 186 0.22 10.50 -19.64
CA VAL A 186 -0.68 11.46 -20.29
C VAL A 186 -2.06 10.86 -20.59
N SER A 187 -2.15 9.56 -20.88
CA SER A 187 -3.40 8.85 -21.17
C SER A 187 -4.32 8.74 -19.95
N ILE A 188 -3.75 8.66 -18.74
CA ILE A 188 -4.48 8.31 -17.51
C ILE A 188 -5.28 9.52 -16.96
N LEU A 189 -4.84 10.75 -17.23
CA LEU A 189 -5.49 11.99 -16.77
C LEU A 189 -6.52 12.56 -17.75
N MET A 190 -6.71 11.93 -18.92
CA MET A 190 -7.64 12.38 -19.97
C MET A 190 -8.93 11.54 -20.07
N LEU A 191 -9.15 10.60 -19.14
CA LEU A 191 -10.40 9.85 -18.95
C LEU A 191 -11.22 10.44 -17.81
#